data_AF-A0A9W7BY28-F1
#
_entry.id   AF-A0A9W7BY28-F1
#
_cell.length_a   1.000
_cell.length_b   1.000
_cell.length_c   1.000
_cell.angle_alpha   90.00
_cell.angle_beta   90.00
_cell.angle_gamma   90.00
#
_symmetry.space_group_name_H-M   'P 1'
#
loop_
_entity.id
_entity.type
_entity.pdbx_description
1 polymer ?
#
loop_
_entity_poly.entity_id
_entity_poly.type
_entity_poly.pdbx_seq_one_letter_code
_entity_poly.pdbx_strand_id
1 'polypeptide(L)'
;MKFASAATALALTSLAHVASGTDIYLTEMPAVIPGNYTNYKYDTESGSLTTLASQLESSYTAYDMVAGSATCGNRYYAAAVQAFISWGLMVTDVETGKTQVIDHTDFPSETNDKLVQTIWCDGTDSTGNSLIAVLSDTENPTYSVYRLVVDKDMSVSTSLIADIPQGPHESNTGWSTEFQATPDGSQVYASWAVKGSSNSNGSIKRVDVESGEVSEWSVTGDNGYVYAMFPKENDAKQISAVLNYNGVSSRAFLTLNDDGSVDLGDSEEDQSLFLGGMPWQIDAEGQVGMALDNKQPQHIDFFDVDSLEVLSSLEEKDIFGDVQNRKLGGLTWGK
;
A
#
# COMPACT_ATOMS: atom_id res chain seq x y z
N MET A 1 -33.02 -13.99 14.16
CA MET A 1 -31.64 -13.51 14.36
C MET A 1 -31.69 -12.02 14.59
N LYS A 2 -31.16 -11.54 15.72
CA LYS A 2 -31.02 -10.11 15.99
C LYS A 2 -29.65 -9.70 15.45
N PHE A 3 -29.62 -8.87 14.42
CA PHE A 3 -28.38 -8.18 14.05
C PHE A 3 -28.04 -7.25 15.21
N ALA A 4 -26.94 -7.54 15.90
CA ALA A 4 -26.33 -6.55 16.78
C ALA A 4 -26.02 -5.33 15.90
N SER A 5 -26.43 -4.14 16.33
CA SER A 5 -26.03 -2.90 15.65
C SER A 5 -24.51 -2.85 15.70
N ALA A 6 -23.87 -3.15 14.57
CA ALA A 6 -22.43 -3.02 14.41
C ALA A 6 -22.07 -1.57 14.77
N ALA A 7 -21.12 -1.42 15.68
CA ALA A 7 -20.46 -0.15 15.89
C ALA A 7 -19.89 0.30 14.55
N THR A 8 -20.36 1.43 14.06
CA THR A 8 -19.92 2.07 12.82
C THR A 8 -18.43 2.44 12.96
N ALA A 9 -17.54 1.54 12.53
CA ALA A 9 -16.17 1.88 12.24
C ALA A 9 -16.17 2.50 10.84
N LEU A 10 -16.03 3.83 10.78
CA LEU A 10 -15.82 4.58 9.55
C LEU A 10 -14.46 4.19 8.97
N ALA A 11 -14.42 3.80 7.69
CA ALA A 11 -13.21 3.69 6.90
C ALA A 11 -13.29 4.67 5.73
N LEU A 12 -12.82 5.91 5.94
CA LEU A 12 -12.37 6.75 4.83
C LEU A 12 -10.92 6.33 4.57
N THR A 13 -10.68 5.53 3.55
CA THR A 13 -9.32 5.23 3.12
C THR A 13 -8.96 6.27 2.08
N SER A 14 -8.25 7.34 2.47
CA SER A 14 -7.53 8.09 1.45
C SER A 14 -6.36 7.22 1.04
N LEU A 15 -6.29 6.82 -0.21
CA LEU A 15 -5.05 6.37 -0.79
C LEU A 15 -4.39 7.60 -1.41
N ALA A 16 -3.14 7.85 -1.07
CA ALA A 16 -2.41 8.98 -1.61
C ALA A 16 -1.14 8.54 -2.34
N HIS A 17 -0.81 9.23 -3.42
CA HIS A 17 0.42 9.01 -4.17
C HIS A 17 0.91 10.33 -4.76
N VAL A 18 2.22 10.55 -4.67
CA VAL A 18 2.89 11.75 -5.22
C VAL A 18 3.36 11.43 -6.64
N ALA A 19 2.67 11.96 -7.65
CA ALA A 19 3.00 11.68 -9.06
C ALA A 19 4.10 12.59 -9.61
N SER A 20 4.16 13.84 -9.14
CA SER A 20 5.17 14.82 -9.51
C SER A 20 5.14 16.00 -8.53
N GLY A 21 6.24 16.23 -7.80
CA GLY A 21 6.62 17.43 -7.03
C GLY A 21 5.63 18.00 -5.99
N THR A 22 4.38 18.19 -6.39
CA THR A 22 3.33 18.91 -5.66
C THR A 22 1.97 18.22 -5.71
N ASP A 23 1.76 17.27 -6.62
CA ASP A 23 0.43 16.68 -6.83
C ASP A 23 0.24 15.37 -6.05
N ILE A 24 -0.82 15.31 -5.24
CA ILE A 24 -1.29 14.13 -4.52
C ILE A 24 -2.63 13.69 -5.09
N TYR A 25 -2.74 12.42 -5.46
CA TYR A 25 -4.00 11.82 -5.91
C TYR A 25 -4.66 11.10 -4.75
N LEU A 26 -5.94 11.38 -4.51
CA LEU A 26 -6.69 10.90 -3.34
C LEU A 26 -7.97 10.20 -3.77
N THR A 27 -8.33 9.10 -3.11
CA THR A 27 -9.69 8.56 -3.17
C THR A 27 -10.41 8.81 -1.85
N GLU A 28 -11.56 9.49 -1.89
CA GLU A 28 -12.46 9.62 -0.74
C GLU A 28 -13.54 8.55 -0.83
N MET A 29 -13.54 7.62 0.12
CA MET A 29 -14.59 6.61 0.25
C MET A 29 -15.82 7.15 1.02
N PRO A 30 -17.03 6.66 0.74
CA PRO A 30 -18.21 7.04 1.50
C PRO A 30 -18.14 6.49 2.94
N ALA A 31 -18.73 7.21 3.89
CA ALA A 31 -18.81 6.75 5.29
C ALA A 31 -19.62 5.44 5.47
N VAL A 32 -20.41 5.05 4.47
CA VAL A 32 -21.18 3.80 4.42
C VAL A 32 -21.08 3.26 3.00
N ILE A 33 -20.70 1.99 2.90
CA ILE A 33 -20.64 1.25 1.64
C ILE A 33 -21.92 0.41 1.51
N PRO A 34 -22.63 0.43 0.36
CA PRO A 34 -22.33 1.20 -0.86
C PRO A 34 -22.56 2.71 -0.68
N GLY A 35 -21.75 3.53 -1.35
CA GLY A 35 -21.95 4.98 -1.41
C GLY A 35 -21.16 5.63 -2.54
N ASN A 36 -21.07 6.97 -2.56
CA ASN A 36 -20.26 7.64 -3.57
C ASN A 36 -18.80 7.68 -3.14
N TYR A 37 -17.89 7.19 -3.97
CA TYR A 37 -16.48 7.53 -3.84
C TYR A 37 -16.13 8.70 -4.76
N THR A 38 -15.13 9.49 -4.39
CA THR A 38 -14.66 10.64 -5.16
C THR A 38 -13.15 10.63 -5.26
N ASN A 39 -12.63 10.70 -6.47
CA ASN A 39 -11.20 10.85 -6.72
C ASN A 39 -10.85 12.32 -6.84
N TYR A 40 -9.79 12.72 -6.17
CA TYR A 40 -9.28 14.09 -6.15
C TYR A 40 -7.82 14.14 -6.58
N LYS A 41 -7.44 15.33 -7.02
CA LYS A 41 -6.07 15.79 -7.14
C LYS A 41 -5.89 16.96 -6.17
N TYR A 42 -4.91 16.88 -5.28
CA TYR A 42 -4.53 17.95 -4.36
C TYR A 42 -3.15 18.46 -4.74
N ASP A 43 -3.05 19.75 -5.03
CA ASP A 43 -1.78 20.45 -5.30
C ASP A 43 -1.27 21.07 -3.99
N THR A 44 -0.16 20.54 -3.47
CA THR A 44 0.44 20.96 -2.19
C THR A 44 1.06 22.35 -2.24
N GLU A 45 1.42 22.87 -3.42
CA GLU A 45 1.94 24.24 -3.55
C GLU A 45 0.82 25.28 -3.46
N SER A 46 -0.27 25.05 -4.21
CA SER A 46 -1.39 25.98 -4.24
C SER A 46 -2.42 25.74 -3.13
N GLY A 47 -2.38 24.56 -2.50
CA GLY A 47 -3.40 24.07 -1.58
C GLY A 47 -4.74 23.79 -2.27
N SER A 48 -4.76 23.60 -3.60
CA SER A 48 -5.99 23.45 -4.37
C SER A 48 -6.42 22.00 -4.49
N LEU A 49 -7.70 21.74 -4.16
CA LEU A 49 -8.33 20.43 -4.33
C LEU A 49 -9.22 20.42 -5.58
N THR A 50 -8.91 19.52 -6.51
CA THR A 50 -9.67 19.32 -7.76
C THR A 50 -10.35 17.96 -7.74
N THR A 51 -11.67 17.92 -7.93
CA THR A 51 -12.39 16.66 -8.16
C THR A 51 -12.10 16.14 -9.57
N LEU A 52 -11.56 14.92 -9.66
CA LEU A 52 -11.32 14.22 -10.93
C LEU A 52 -12.58 13.46 -11.36
N ALA A 53 -13.16 12.71 -10.43
CA ALA A 53 -14.33 11.87 -10.68
C ALA A 53 -15.12 11.66 -9.40
N SER A 54 -16.44 11.53 -9.52
CA SER A 54 -17.30 11.02 -8.46
C SER A 54 -18.21 9.97 -9.05
N GLN A 55 -18.25 8.79 -8.44
CA GLN A 55 -19.00 7.64 -8.94
C GLN A 55 -19.91 7.12 -7.83
N LEU A 56 -21.14 6.77 -8.18
CA LEU A 56 -22.11 6.17 -7.26
C LEU A 56 -21.92 4.66 -7.27
N GLU A 57 -21.59 4.08 -6.12
CA GLU A 57 -21.65 2.64 -5.95
C GLU A 57 -23.10 2.18 -5.82
N SER A 58 -23.42 1.09 -6.53
CA SER A 58 -24.63 0.33 -6.26
C SER A 58 -24.39 -0.66 -5.11
N SER A 59 -25.47 -1.19 -4.53
CA SER A 59 -25.39 -2.31 -3.58
C SER A 59 -24.75 -3.58 -4.12
N TYR A 60 -24.53 -3.67 -5.44
CA TYR A 60 -23.86 -4.80 -6.09
C TYR A 60 -22.38 -4.52 -6.40
N THR A 61 -21.95 -3.26 -6.27
CA THR A 61 -20.61 -2.76 -6.65
C THR A 61 -20.04 -1.92 -5.50
N ALA A 62 -20.20 -2.42 -4.29
CA ALA A 62 -19.70 -1.82 -3.05
C ALA A 62 -18.21 -2.12 -2.94
N TYR A 63 -17.35 -1.12 -3.19
CA TYR A 63 -15.91 -1.25 -3.12
C TYR A 63 -15.33 -0.47 -1.94
N ASP A 64 -14.14 -0.85 -1.51
CA ASP A 64 -13.30 -0.15 -0.53
C ASP A 64 -11.88 -0.06 -1.10
N MET A 65 -11.23 1.10 -1.06
CA MET A 65 -9.95 1.33 -1.72
C MET A 65 -8.85 1.39 -0.66
N VAL A 66 -8.28 0.24 -0.26
CA VAL A 66 -7.56 0.14 1.04
C VAL A 66 -6.11 -0.31 0.99
N ALA A 67 -5.69 -0.97 -0.10
CA ALA A 67 -4.50 -1.83 -0.04
C ALA A 67 -3.25 -1.19 -0.66
N GLY A 68 -3.42 -0.28 -1.63
CA GLY A 68 -2.32 0.44 -2.28
C GLY A 68 -2.81 1.28 -3.44
N SER A 69 -2.04 2.30 -3.81
CA SER A 69 -2.29 3.16 -4.96
C SER A 69 -1.01 3.61 -5.63
N ALA A 70 -1.07 3.85 -6.94
CA ALA A 70 0.05 4.36 -7.71
C ALA A 70 -0.45 5.36 -8.76
N THR A 71 0.34 6.36 -9.12
CA THR A 71 0.05 7.23 -10.28
C THR A 71 1.13 7.03 -11.33
N CYS A 72 0.76 6.42 -12.45
CA CYS A 72 1.68 6.03 -13.51
C CYS A 72 1.32 6.78 -14.78
N GLY A 73 2.17 7.71 -15.20
CA GLY A 73 1.87 8.63 -16.30
C GLY A 73 0.56 9.39 -16.04
N ASN A 74 -0.42 9.23 -16.93
CA ASN A 74 -1.72 9.92 -16.85
C ASN A 74 -2.80 9.12 -16.10
N ARG A 75 -2.42 8.09 -15.34
CA ARG A 75 -3.38 7.22 -14.68
C ARG A 75 -3.10 7.09 -13.19
N TYR A 76 -4.14 7.32 -12.40
CA TYR A 76 -4.17 7.01 -10.99
C TYR A 76 -4.86 5.65 -10.79
N TYR A 77 -4.20 4.78 -10.04
CA TYR A 77 -4.61 3.43 -9.75
C TYR A 77 -4.82 3.24 -8.26
N ALA A 78 -5.84 2.47 -7.88
CA ALA A 78 -6.06 2.05 -6.50
C ALA A 78 -6.54 0.61 -6.45
N ALA A 79 -5.99 -0.19 -5.53
CA ALA A 79 -6.49 -1.53 -5.25
C ALA A 79 -7.91 -1.44 -4.68
N ALA A 80 -8.86 -2.12 -5.33
CA ALA A 80 -10.27 -2.07 -4.99
C ALA A 80 -10.72 -3.37 -4.31
N VAL A 81 -11.47 -3.23 -3.22
CA VAL A 81 -11.97 -4.33 -2.40
C VAL A 81 -13.48 -4.39 -2.47
N GLN A 82 -14.08 -5.39 -3.12
CA GLN A 82 -15.53 -5.54 -3.03
C GLN A 82 -15.88 -5.96 -1.60
N ALA A 83 -16.75 -5.27 -0.87
CA ALA A 83 -17.16 -5.76 0.45
C ALA A 83 -17.91 -7.09 0.31
N PHE A 84 -17.45 -8.25 0.80
CA PHE A 84 -16.41 -8.53 1.82
C PHE A 84 -15.12 -9.22 1.32
N ILE A 85 -14.85 -9.32 0.02
CA ILE A 85 -13.72 -10.05 -0.57
C ILE A 85 -13.07 -9.21 -1.70
N SER A 86 -11.76 -8.95 -1.59
CA SER A 86 -11.09 -7.93 -2.40
C SER A 86 -10.72 -8.35 -3.81
N TRP A 87 -11.50 -8.02 -4.85
CA TRP A 87 -11.04 -8.30 -6.21
C TRP A 87 -11.31 -7.14 -7.17
N GLY A 88 -10.35 -6.22 -7.29
CA GLY A 88 -10.39 -5.22 -8.35
C GLY A 88 -9.27 -4.19 -8.34
N LEU A 89 -9.31 -3.37 -9.39
CA LEU A 89 -8.42 -2.24 -9.61
C LEU A 89 -9.27 -1.06 -10.08
N MET A 90 -9.28 0.03 -9.31
CA MET A 90 -9.81 1.30 -9.79
C MET A 90 -8.76 2.01 -10.62
N VAL A 91 -9.17 2.53 -11.77
CA VAL A 91 -8.34 3.30 -12.70
C VAL A 91 -9.02 4.62 -13.01
N THR A 92 -8.32 5.72 -12.79
CA THR A 92 -8.75 7.07 -13.15
C THR A 92 -7.73 7.69 -14.10
N ASP A 93 -8.18 8.06 -15.29
CA ASP A 93 -7.42 8.93 -16.19
C ASP A 93 -7.42 10.35 -15.60
N VAL A 94 -6.25 10.86 -15.22
CA VAL A 94 -6.12 12.09 -14.44
C VAL A 94 -6.37 13.35 -15.26
N GLU A 95 -6.24 13.27 -16.59
CA GLU A 95 -6.50 14.40 -17.50
C GLU A 95 -7.99 14.54 -17.80
N THR A 96 -8.69 13.42 -17.98
CA THR A 96 -10.09 13.39 -18.41
C THR A 96 -11.07 13.16 -17.27
N GLY A 97 -10.61 12.67 -16.12
CA GLY A 97 -11.44 12.23 -15.00
C GLY A 97 -12.18 10.91 -15.28
N LYS A 98 -11.98 10.27 -16.43
CA LYS A 98 -12.65 9.00 -16.75
C LYS A 98 -12.19 7.93 -15.75
N THR A 99 -13.14 7.38 -15.00
CA THR A 99 -12.87 6.38 -13.95
C THR A 99 -13.62 5.09 -14.22
N GLN A 100 -12.96 3.96 -13.97
CA GLN A 100 -13.53 2.62 -14.03
C GLN A 100 -12.98 1.77 -12.88
N VAL A 101 -13.84 0.92 -12.31
CA VAL A 101 -13.39 -0.19 -11.46
C VAL A 101 -13.39 -1.43 -12.34
N ILE A 102 -12.23 -2.06 -12.45
CA ILE A 102 -12.01 -3.36 -13.09
C ILE A 102 -12.18 -4.40 -11.98
N ASP A 103 -13.23 -5.21 -12.04
CA ASP A 103 -13.53 -6.19 -10.97
C ASP A 103 -13.04 -7.59 -11.32
N HIS A 104 -13.16 -8.55 -10.40
CA HIS A 104 -12.73 -9.94 -10.66
C HIS A 104 -13.21 -10.54 -11.97
N THR A 105 -14.42 -10.19 -12.44
CA THR A 105 -14.96 -10.75 -13.67
C THR A 105 -14.26 -10.23 -14.91
N ASP A 106 -13.59 -9.09 -14.80
CA ASP A 106 -12.77 -8.48 -15.85
C ASP A 106 -11.30 -8.95 -15.78
N PHE A 107 -10.85 -9.52 -14.66
CA PHE A 107 -9.51 -10.10 -14.54
C PHE A 107 -9.40 -11.43 -15.31
N PRO A 108 -8.21 -11.77 -15.83
CA PRO A 108 -7.94 -13.10 -16.38
C PRO A 108 -8.28 -14.21 -15.40
N SER A 109 -8.72 -15.37 -15.92
CA SER A 109 -9.18 -16.51 -15.11
C SER A 109 -8.17 -17.03 -14.09
N GLU A 110 -6.88 -16.83 -14.35
CA GLU A 110 -5.76 -17.22 -13.49
C GLU A 110 -5.54 -16.27 -12.30
N THR A 111 -6.20 -15.11 -12.31
CA THR A 111 -6.04 -14.06 -11.28
C THR A 111 -7.37 -13.51 -10.75
N ASN A 112 -8.50 -13.99 -11.25
CA ASN A 112 -9.82 -13.46 -10.88
C ASN A 112 -10.25 -13.83 -9.44
N ASP A 113 -9.56 -14.75 -8.78
CA ASP A 113 -9.79 -15.14 -7.38
C ASP A 113 -8.74 -14.56 -6.42
N LYS A 114 -7.82 -13.72 -6.92
CA LYS A 114 -6.70 -13.18 -6.15
C LYS A 114 -6.96 -11.76 -5.64
N LEU A 115 -6.58 -11.53 -4.39
CA LEU A 115 -6.61 -10.23 -3.73
C LEU A 115 -5.45 -9.38 -4.20
N VAL A 116 -5.70 -8.14 -4.63
CA VAL A 116 -4.64 -7.16 -4.88
C VAL A 116 -4.20 -6.57 -3.53
N GLN A 117 -3.00 -6.92 -3.07
CA GLN A 117 -2.47 -6.50 -1.77
C GLN A 117 -1.87 -5.10 -1.84
N THR A 118 -1.16 -4.78 -2.92
CA THR A 118 -0.56 -3.46 -3.16
C THR A 118 -0.11 -3.35 -4.63
N ILE A 119 0.15 -2.13 -5.10
CA ILE A 119 0.53 -1.82 -6.48
C ILE A 119 1.58 -0.70 -6.52
N TRP A 120 2.45 -0.75 -7.54
CA TRP A 120 3.42 0.29 -7.90
C TRP A 120 3.48 0.44 -9.41
N CYS A 121 4.04 1.55 -9.89
CA CYS A 121 4.29 1.73 -11.32
C CYS A 121 5.37 0.77 -11.81
N ASP A 122 5.19 0.22 -13.01
CA ASP A 122 6.27 -0.47 -13.70
C ASP A 122 7.19 0.57 -14.35
N GLY A 123 8.38 0.79 -13.79
CA GLY A 123 9.34 1.77 -14.31
C GLY A 123 9.88 1.45 -15.70
N THR A 124 9.65 0.23 -16.21
CA THR A 124 9.98 -0.14 -17.59
C THR A 124 8.92 0.32 -18.59
N ASP A 125 7.70 0.64 -18.13
CA ASP A 125 6.60 1.14 -18.97
C ASP A 125 6.44 2.66 -18.88
N SER A 126 7.10 3.35 -19.82
CA SER A 126 6.95 4.80 -20.00
C SER A 126 5.52 5.27 -20.33
N THR A 127 4.60 4.37 -20.71
CA THR A 127 3.21 4.75 -21.02
C THR A 127 2.33 4.86 -19.79
N GLY A 128 2.77 4.35 -18.63
CA GLY A 128 2.02 4.36 -17.39
C GLY A 128 0.80 3.41 -17.40
N ASN A 129 0.78 2.42 -18.29
CA ASN A 129 -0.30 1.45 -18.39
C ASN A 129 -0.03 0.17 -17.60
N SER A 130 1.23 -0.06 -17.22
CA SER A 130 1.66 -1.24 -16.47
C SER A 130 1.97 -0.94 -15.01
N LEU A 131 1.61 -1.90 -14.17
CA LEU A 131 1.84 -1.91 -12.74
C LEU A 131 2.59 -3.17 -12.34
N ILE A 132 3.37 -3.07 -11.28
CA ILE A 132 3.83 -4.20 -10.49
C ILE A 132 2.91 -4.32 -9.28
N ALA A 133 2.43 -5.53 -9.00
CA ALA A 133 1.48 -5.78 -7.93
C ALA A 133 1.82 -7.02 -7.15
N VAL A 134 1.55 -7.01 -5.84
CA VAL A 134 1.49 -8.25 -5.04
C VAL A 134 0.04 -8.71 -4.99
N LEU A 135 -0.19 -9.93 -5.45
CA LEU A 135 -1.50 -10.59 -5.38
C LEU A 135 -1.43 -11.76 -4.41
N SER A 136 -2.56 -12.07 -3.74
CA SER A 136 -2.64 -13.26 -2.90
C SER A 136 -3.90 -14.09 -3.12
N ASP A 137 -3.81 -15.39 -2.89
CA ASP A 137 -5.00 -16.24 -2.80
C ASP A 137 -5.87 -15.86 -1.59
N THR A 138 -7.17 -16.12 -1.67
CA THR A 138 -8.15 -15.77 -0.64
C THR A 138 -8.25 -16.78 0.50
N GLU A 139 -8.21 -18.08 0.18
CA GLU A 139 -8.44 -19.14 1.17
C GLU A 139 -7.16 -19.60 1.88
N ASN A 140 -6.05 -19.68 1.15
CA ASN A 140 -4.74 -20.08 1.66
C ASN A 140 -3.71 -19.14 1.04
N PRO A 141 -3.42 -17.98 1.66
CA PRO A 141 -2.71 -16.91 1.00
C PRO A 141 -1.31 -17.36 0.60
N THR A 142 -1.15 -17.66 -0.68
CA THR A 142 0.13 -17.61 -1.37
C THR A 142 0.26 -16.22 -1.96
N TYR A 143 1.45 -15.63 -1.90
CA TYR A 143 1.69 -14.28 -2.39
C TYR A 143 2.57 -14.38 -3.62
N SER A 144 2.24 -13.64 -4.67
CA SER A 144 3.05 -13.59 -5.87
C SER A 144 3.11 -12.18 -6.42
N VAL A 145 4.23 -11.87 -7.07
CA VAL A 145 4.40 -10.64 -7.83
C VAL A 145 3.87 -10.85 -9.23
N TYR A 146 3.00 -9.95 -9.66
CA TYR A 146 2.46 -9.90 -11.01
C TYR A 146 2.78 -8.58 -11.67
N ARG A 147 3.00 -8.63 -12.98
CA ARG A 147 2.84 -7.46 -13.84
C ARG A 147 1.40 -7.41 -14.32
N LEU A 148 0.73 -6.29 -14.06
CA LEU A 148 -0.60 -5.96 -14.56
C LEU A 148 -0.42 -4.95 -15.70
N VAL A 149 -1.17 -5.13 -16.79
CA VAL A 149 -1.22 -4.15 -17.89
C VAL A 149 -2.68 -3.79 -18.10
N VAL A 150 -2.99 -2.51 -17.97
CA VAL A 150 -4.32 -1.95 -18.23
C VAL A 150 -4.30 -1.29 -19.60
N ASP A 151 -5.05 -1.82 -20.55
CA ASP A 151 -5.11 -1.29 -21.90
C ASP A 151 -5.94 0.00 -21.99
N LYS A 152 -5.97 0.63 -23.17
CA LYS A 152 -6.72 1.87 -23.41
C LYS A 152 -8.24 1.70 -23.27
N ASP A 153 -8.73 0.50 -23.49
CA ASP A 153 -10.14 0.13 -23.31
C ASP A 153 -10.46 -0.31 -21.86
N MET A 154 -9.50 -0.17 -20.94
CA MET A 154 -9.58 -0.57 -19.54
C MET A 154 -9.75 -2.08 -19.34
N SER A 155 -9.38 -2.90 -20.33
CA SER A 155 -9.15 -4.32 -20.10
C SER A 155 -7.84 -4.53 -19.34
N VAL A 156 -7.77 -5.57 -18.51
CA VAL A 156 -6.57 -5.92 -17.75
C VAL A 156 -6.01 -7.25 -18.21
N SER A 157 -4.70 -7.29 -18.39
CA SER A 157 -3.94 -8.54 -18.53
C SER A 157 -2.96 -8.69 -17.38
N THR A 158 -2.64 -9.92 -17.03
CA THR A 158 -1.77 -10.27 -15.92
C THR A 158 -0.68 -11.22 -16.38
N SER A 159 0.51 -11.07 -15.81
CA SER A 159 1.61 -12.01 -16.00
C SER A 159 2.31 -12.24 -14.67
N LEU A 160 2.42 -13.51 -14.27
CA LEU A 160 3.15 -13.90 -13.08
C LEU A 160 4.64 -13.63 -13.31
N ILE A 161 5.26 -12.91 -12.36
CA ILE A 161 6.71 -12.70 -12.32
C ILE A 161 7.34 -13.78 -11.45
N ALA A 162 6.92 -13.87 -10.18
CA ALA A 162 7.43 -14.85 -9.24
C ALA A 162 6.47 -15.06 -8.07
N ASP A 163 6.50 -16.25 -7.49
CA ASP A 163 5.91 -16.49 -6.17
C ASP A 163 6.87 -15.99 -5.09
N ILE A 164 6.31 -15.40 -4.03
CA ILE A 164 7.05 -14.99 -2.84
C ILE A 164 6.90 -16.11 -1.80
N PRO A 165 7.90 -16.99 -1.63
CA PRO A 165 7.76 -18.16 -0.77
C PRO A 165 7.58 -17.71 0.68
N GLN A 166 6.66 -18.32 1.42
CA GLN A 166 6.51 -18.12 2.86
C GLN A 166 7.01 -19.36 3.59
N GLY A 167 7.86 -19.17 4.60
CA GLY A 167 8.39 -20.25 5.43
C GLY A 167 7.30 -20.95 6.26
N PRO A 168 7.52 -22.21 6.71
CA PRO A 168 6.50 -23.03 7.38
C PRO A 168 6.01 -22.48 8.73
N HIS A 169 6.74 -21.54 9.32
CA HIS A 169 6.39 -20.87 10.58
C HIS A 169 6.24 -19.36 10.44
N GLU A 170 6.32 -18.87 9.22
CA GLU A 170 6.18 -17.47 8.91
C GLU A 170 4.71 -17.11 8.71
N SER A 171 4.37 -15.85 8.91
CA SER A 171 3.05 -15.28 8.68
C SER A 171 3.18 -13.85 8.18
N ASN A 172 2.28 -13.50 7.25
CA ASN A 172 1.88 -12.12 7.00
C ASN A 172 1.44 -11.48 8.32
N THR A 173 1.76 -10.19 8.51
CA THR A 173 1.55 -9.48 9.78
C THR A 173 0.17 -8.82 9.88
N GLY A 174 -0.67 -9.08 8.88
CA GLY A 174 -2.06 -8.70 8.76
C GLY A 174 -2.28 -7.44 7.93
N TRP A 175 -1.24 -6.89 7.32
CA TRP A 175 -1.31 -5.62 6.61
C TRP A 175 -0.71 -5.78 5.20
N SER A 176 -0.87 -4.77 4.35
CA SER A 176 -0.19 -4.73 3.05
C SER A 176 1.19 -4.05 3.15
N THR A 177 1.58 -3.60 4.34
CA THR A 177 2.75 -2.74 4.57
C THR A 177 4.07 -3.50 4.52
N GLU A 178 4.04 -4.82 4.73
CA GLU A 178 5.17 -5.73 4.53
C GLU A 178 5.67 -5.78 3.08
N PHE A 179 4.82 -5.40 2.13
CA PHE A 179 5.16 -5.39 0.71
C PHE A 179 5.57 -3.98 0.28
N GLN A 180 6.76 -3.85 -0.26
CA GLN A 180 7.35 -2.57 -0.66
C GLN A 180 8.16 -2.76 -1.94
N ALA A 181 8.21 -1.76 -2.81
CA ALA A 181 9.00 -1.83 -4.04
C ALA A 181 10.02 -0.70 -4.08
N THR A 182 11.07 -0.89 -4.87
CA THR A 182 11.95 0.22 -5.27
C THR A 182 11.14 1.28 -6.03
N PRO A 183 11.58 2.54 -6.08
CA PRO A 183 10.84 3.61 -6.76
C PRO A 183 10.56 3.32 -8.25
N ASP A 184 11.44 2.58 -8.91
CA ASP A 184 11.30 2.14 -10.31
C ASP A 184 10.47 0.85 -10.47
N GLY A 185 10.02 0.24 -9.37
CA GLY A 185 9.28 -1.01 -9.37
C GLY A 185 10.09 -2.23 -9.82
N SER A 186 11.42 -2.12 -9.99
CA SER A 186 12.24 -3.23 -10.50
C SER A 186 12.52 -4.31 -9.45
N GLN A 187 12.36 -4.01 -8.17
CA GLN A 187 12.50 -4.98 -7.08
C GLN A 187 11.34 -4.84 -6.09
N VAL A 188 10.74 -5.98 -5.73
CA VAL A 188 9.66 -6.06 -4.74
C VAL A 188 10.16 -6.82 -3.52
N TYR A 189 10.06 -6.18 -2.36
CA TYR A 189 10.42 -6.70 -1.06
C TYR A 189 9.16 -7.14 -0.31
N ALA A 190 9.31 -8.23 0.45
CA ALA A 190 8.31 -8.74 1.37
C ALA A 190 8.98 -9.11 2.70
N SER A 191 8.41 -8.70 3.82
CA SER A 191 8.82 -9.16 5.14
C SER A 191 7.83 -10.16 5.72
N TRP A 192 8.37 -11.22 6.33
CA TRP A 192 7.58 -12.22 7.03
C TRP A 192 7.97 -12.28 8.50
N ALA A 193 6.98 -12.38 9.39
CA ALA A 193 7.24 -12.57 10.82
C ALA A 193 7.03 -14.03 11.21
N VAL A 194 7.82 -14.55 12.17
CA VAL A 194 7.58 -15.88 12.74
C VAL A 194 6.34 -15.86 13.64
N LYS A 195 5.38 -16.73 13.36
CA LYS A 195 4.10 -16.82 14.05
C LYS A 195 4.29 -17.03 15.56
N GLY A 196 3.66 -16.18 16.36
CA GLY A 196 3.68 -16.27 17.82
C GLY A 196 5.00 -15.83 18.47
N SER A 197 5.95 -15.33 17.68
CA SER A 197 7.13 -14.63 18.20
C SER A 197 6.75 -13.18 18.49
N SER A 198 7.02 -12.70 19.71
CA SER A 198 7.09 -11.27 19.98
C SER A 198 8.38 -10.66 19.40
N ASN A 199 9.39 -11.49 19.11
CA ASN A 199 10.74 -11.07 18.74
C ASN A 199 10.92 -10.96 17.22
N SER A 200 11.99 -10.28 16.77
CA SER A 200 12.40 -9.98 15.38
C SER A 200 12.79 -11.19 14.53
N ASN A 201 12.11 -12.31 14.70
CA ASN A 201 12.40 -13.50 13.90
C ASN A 201 11.52 -13.49 12.65
N GLY A 202 12.12 -13.77 11.52
CA GLY A 202 11.43 -13.71 10.24
C GLY A 202 12.37 -13.82 9.05
N SER A 203 11.88 -13.41 7.90
CA SER A 203 12.69 -13.26 6.71
C SER A 203 12.29 -12.01 5.93
N ILE A 204 13.24 -11.52 5.15
CA ILE A 204 13.01 -10.55 4.10
C ILE A 204 13.25 -11.27 2.80
N LYS A 205 12.34 -11.11 1.86
CA LYS A 205 12.44 -11.66 0.52
C LYS A 205 12.41 -10.53 -0.47
N ARG A 206 13.18 -10.68 -1.55
CA ARG A 206 13.19 -9.72 -2.65
C ARG A 206 13.01 -10.47 -3.95
N VAL A 207 12.05 -10.03 -4.73
CA VAL A 207 11.83 -10.47 -6.12
C VAL A 207 12.46 -9.45 -7.04
N ASP A 208 13.36 -9.88 -7.90
CA ASP A 208 13.79 -9.12 -9.06
C ASP A 208 12.73 -9.24 -10.17
N VAL A 209 12.16 -8.10 -10.59
CA VAL A 209 10.99 -8.08 -11.47
C VAL A 209 11.31 -8.50 -12.90
N GLU A 210 12.54 -8.26 -13.37
CA GLU A 210 12.94 -8.65 -14.73
C GLU A 210 13.17 -10.15 -14.84
N SER A 211 13.90 -10.74 -13.89
CA SER A 211 14.31 -12.14 -13.92
C SER A 211 13.35 -13.09 -13.21
N GLY A 212 12.54 -12.58 -12.28
CA GLY A 212 11.75 -13.39 -11.36
C GLY A 212 12.58 -14.07 -10.27
N GLU A 213 13.87 -13.74 -10.13
CA GLU A 213 14.73 -14.32 -9.11
C GLU A 213 14.31 -13.85 -7.70
N VAL A 214 14.29 -14.80 -6.75
CA VAL A 214 13.97 -14.52 -5.35
C VAL A 214 15.23 -14.64 -4.50
N SER A 215 15.61 -13.54 -3.86
CA SER A 215 16.64 -13.48 -2.82
C SER A 215 15.99 -13.50 -1.43
N GLU A 216 16.67 -14.06 -0.44
CA GLU A 216 16.15 -14.21 0.92
C GLU A 216 17.21 -13.89 1.97
N TRP A 217 16.79 -13.20 3.03
CA TRP A 217 17.59 -12.94 4.21
C TRP A 217 16.83 -13.29 5.48
N SER A 218 17.52 -13.90 6.43
CA SER A 218 16.97 -14.22 7.75
C SER A 218 17.11 -13.02 8.68
N VAL A 219 16.00 -12.62 9.30
CA VAL A 219 15.99 -11.59 10.34
C VAL A 219 16.00 -12.28 11.70
N THR A 220 16.93 -11.90 12.56
CA THR A 220 17.02 -12.39 13.94
C THR A 220 17.27 -11.22 14.89
N GLY A 221 16.57 -11.18 16.02
CA GLY A 221 16.74 -10.13 17.03
C GLY A 221 15.57 -10.06 18.00
N ASP A 222 15.68 -9.16 18.98
CA ASP A 222 14.67 -8.97 20.04
C ASP A 222 13.88 -7.64 19.91
N ASN A 223 14.02 -6.95 18.78
CA ASN A 223 13.47 -5.60 18.51
C ASN A 223 12.15 -5.59 17.71
N GLY A 224 11.39 -6.69 17.70
CA GLY A 224 10.15 -6.83 16.91
C GLY A 224 10.35 -7.13 15.42
N TYR A 225 9.27 -7.42 14.71
CA TYR A 225 9.35 -7.84 13.30
C TYR A 225 9.31 -6.64 12.35
N VAL A 226 9.82 -6.82 11.12
CA VAL A 226 9.80 -5.79 10.07
C VAL A 226 8.36 -5.59 9.58
N TYR A 227 7.80 -4.43 9.88
CA TYR A 227 6.42 -4.03 9.58
C TYR A 227 6.29 -3.30 8.23
N ALA A 228 7.28 -2.49 7.90
CA ALA A 228 7.42 -1.78 6.63
C ALA A 228 8.90 -1.58 6.29
N MET A 229 9.21 -1.47 5.00
CA MET A 229 10.57 -1.30 4.46
C MET A 229 10.58 -0.21 3.39
N PHE A 230 11.69 0.49 3.23
CA PHE A 230 11.79 1.55 2.23
C PHE A 230 13.06 1.36 1.40
N PRO A 231 13.04 0.44 0.42
CA PRO A 231 14.16 0.23 -0.48
C PRO A 231 14.24 1.41 -1.46
N LYS A 232 15.32 2.21 -1.39
CA LYS A 232 15.48 3.42 -2.23
C LYS A 232 16.02 3.15 -3.63
N GLU A 233 16.76 2.06 -3.76
CA GLU A 233 17.51 1.74 -4.97
C GLU A 233 17.61 0.23 -5.16
N ASN A 234 17.96 -0.15 -6.39
CA ASN A 234 18.12 -1.55 -6.75
C ASN A 234 19.34 -2.12 -6.03
N ASP A 235 19.20 -3.35 -5.54
CA ASP A 235 20.20 -4.03 -4.74
C ASP A 235 20.57 -3.29 -3.45
N ALA A 236 19.64 -2.49 -2.90
CA ALA A 236 19.81 -1.80 -1.63
C ALA A 236 20.30 -2.76 -0.55
N LYS A 237 21.53 -2.52 -0.09
CA LYS A 237 22.15 -3.23 1.04
C LYS A 237 21.76 -2.63 2.38
N GLN A 238 21.33 -1.38 2.38
CA GLN A 238 20.81 -0.68 3.55
C GLN A 238 19.38 -0.25 3.27
N ILE A 239 18.47 -0.60 4.17
CA ILE A 239 17.03 -0.35 4.00
C ILE A 239 16.51 0.27 5.29
N SER A 240 15.91 1.45 5.19
CA SER A 240 15.14 2.02 6.29
C SER A 240 13.90 1.19 6.52
N ALA A 241 13.58 0.92 7.78
CA ALA A 241 12.46 0.06 8.13
C ALA A 241 11.73 0.55 9.37
N VAL A 242 10.46 0.17 9.45
CA VAL A 242 9.69 0.24 10.69
C VAL A 242 9.58 -1.16 11.26
N LEU A 243 9.99 -1.31 12.51
CA LEU A 243 9.81 -2.52 13.29
C LEU A 243 8.56 -2.38 14.17
N ASN A 244 7.86 -3.47 14.41
CA ASN A 244 6.77 -3.52 15.39
C ASN A 244 7.06 -4.57 16.46
N TYR A 245 7.05 -4.14 17.72
CA TYR A 245 7.24 -4.98 18.90
C TYR A 245 6.10 -4.75 19.88
N ASN A 246 5.23 -5.74 20.08
CA ASN A 246 4.09 -5.65 21.00
C ASN A 246 3.22 -4.39 20.82
N GLY A 247 3.04 -3.94 19.57
CA GLY A 247 2.26 -2.74 19.25
C GLY A 247 3.02 -1.42 19.41
N VAL A 248 4.30 -1.47 19.75
CA VAL A 248 5.21 -0.32 19.73
C VAL A 248 5.98 -0.35 18.41
N SER A 249 5.93 0.76 17.67
CA SER A 249 6.67 0.93 16.42
C SER A 249 8.05 1.55 16.71
N SER A 250 9.07 1.16 15.96
CA SER A 250 10.42 1.72 16.07
C SER A 250 11.04 1.89 14.68
N ARG A 251 11.85 2.92 14.50
CA ARG A 251 12.66 3.13 13.29
C ARG A 251 13.91 2.29 13.38
N ALA A 252 14.33 1.67 12.29
CA ALA A 252 15.58 0.95 12.22
C ALA A 252 16.19 1.03 10.82
N PHE A 253 17.48 0.74 10.74
CA PHE A 253 18.18 0.48 9.49
C PHE A 253 18.53 -0.99 9.41
N LEU A 254 18.14 -1.63 8.32
CA LEU A 254 18.45 -3.02 8.03
C LEU A 254 19.67 -3.05 7.11
N THR A 255 20.68 -3.86 7.44
CA THR A 255 21.76 -4.18 6.51
C THR A 255 21.60 -5.61 6.01
N LEU A 256 21.41 -5.77 4.70
CA LEU A 256 21.25 -7.07 4.04
C LEU A 256 22.62 -7.65 3.67
N ASN A 257 23.08 -8.66 4.42
CA ASN A 257 24.40 -9.24 4.22
C ASN A 257 24.43 -10.29 3.10
N ASP A 258 25.59 -10.47 2.48
CA ASP A 258 25.79 -11.48 1.41
C ASP A 258 25.71 -12.92 1.92
N ASP A 259 25.83 -13.14 3.23
CA ASP A 259 25.68 -14.45 3.87
C ASP A 259 24.21 -14.82 4.14
N GLY A 260 23.26 -13.97 3.74
CA GLY A 260 21.83 -14.19 3.94
C GLY A 260 21.33 -13.78 5.33
N SER A 261 22.12 -13.06 6.13
CA SER A 261 21.67 -12.46 7.40
C SER A 261 21.23 -11.01 7.24
N VAL A 262 20.46 -10.51 8.21
CA VAL A 262 20.13 -9.09 8.36
C VAL A 262 20.72 -8.56 9.66
N ASP A 263 21.58 -7.55 9.57
CA ASP A 263 21.98 -6.77 10.74
C ASP A 263 20.97 -5.66 10.99
N LEU A 264 20.42 -5.63 12.21
CA LEU A 264 19.56 -4.55 12.68
C LEU A 264 20.44 -3.47 13.31
N GLY A 265 20.43 -2.26 12.72
CA GLY A 265 21.03 -1.08 13.33
C GLY A 265 20.33 -0.68 14.62
N ASP A 266 20.85 0.37 15.27
CA ASP A 266 20.20 0.96 16.43
C ASP A 266 18.76 1.36 16.08
N SER A 267 17.82 0.96 16.94
CA SER A 267 16.41 1.28 16.77
C SER A 267 15.99 2.36 17.75
N GLU A 268 15.29 3.37 17.25
CA GLU A 268 14.68 4.41 18.09
C GLU A 268 13.18 4.16 18.20
N GLU A 269 12.70 4.01 19.44
CA GLU A 269 11.26 3.96 19.70
C GLU A 269 10.64 5.29 19.31
N ASP A 270 9.60 5.23 18.51
CA ASP A 270 8.84 6.42 18.15
C ASP A 270 7.35 6.09 18.20
N GLN A 271 6.67 6.61 19.22
CA GLN A 271 5.23 6.45 19.38
C GLN A 271 4.43 7.47 18.56
N SER A 272 5.09 8.50 18.02
CA SER A 272 4.45 9.39 17.06
C SER A 272 4.29 8.72 15.70
N LEU A 273 5.04 7.65 15.48
CA LEU A 273 5.00 6.84 14.29
C LEU A 273 3.92 5.75 14.36
N PHE A 274 3.01 5.86 13.38
CA PHE A 274 2.37 4.73 12.69
C PHE A 274 1.57 3.77 13.57
N LEU A 275 0.25 3.98 13.56
CA LEU A 275 -0.74 3.05 14.09
C LEU A 275 -1.76 2.73 12.98
N GLY A 276 -1.39 1.88 12.03
CA GLY A 276 -2.37 1.34 11.09
C GLY A 276 -1.73 0.82 9.81
N GLY A 277 -2.23 -0.31 9.30
CA GLY A 277 -1.78 -0.84 8.01
C GLY A 277 -2.42 -0.12 6.84
N MET A 278 -2.30 1.20 6.83
CA MET A 278 -2.51 1.99 5.64
C MET A 278 -1.29 1.83 4.74
N PRO A 279 -1.45 1.88 3.41
CA PRO A 279 -0.34 1.69 2.50
C PRO A 279 0.62 2.87 2.56
N TRP A 280 1.88 2.53 2.37
CA TRP A 280 2.99 3.47 2.36
C TRP A 280 3.51 3.54 0.94
N GLN A 281 3.86 4.73 0.52
CA GLN A 281 4.36 4.99 -0.82
C GLN A 281 5.62 5.82 -0.70
N ILE A 282 6.62 5.47 -1.50
CA ILE A 282 7.82 6.28 -1.69
C ILE A 282 7.63 7.04 -3.00
N ASP A 283 8.05 8.30 -3.04
CA ASP A 283 8.09 9.05 -4.29
C ASP A 283 9.01 8.40 -5.34
N ALA A 284 8.91 8.89 -6.58
CA ALA A 284 9.73 8.39 -7.69
C ALA A 284 11.24 8.61 -7.50
N GLU A 285 11.65 9.48 -6.58
CA GLU A 285 13.06 9.76 -6.27
C GLU A 285 13.61 8.90 -5.12
N GLY A 286 12.76 8.12 -4.45
CA GLY A 286 13.15 7.33 -3.29
C GLY A 286 13.32 8.16 -2.01
N GLN A 287 12.88 9.41 -1.98
CA GLN A 287 13.28 10.38 -0.94
C GLN A 287 12.20 10.64 0.08
N VAL A 288 10.96 10.83 -0.37
CA VAL A 288 9.84 11.15 0.51
C VAL A 288 8.89 9.98 0.57
N GLY A 289 8.69 9.45 1.77
CA GLY A 289 7.64 8.51 2.05
C GLY A 289 6.38 9.23 2.53
N MET A 290 5.23 8.66 2.24
CA MET A 290 3.95 9.21 2.64
C MET A 290 3.15 8.17 3.41
N ALA A 291 2.66 8.58 4.58
CA ALA A 291 1.86 7.75 5.48
C ALA A 291 0.65 8.51 6.00
N LEU A 292 -0.40 7.77 6.29
CA LEU A 292 -1.59 8.30 6.91
C LEU A 292 -1.61 7.94 8.39
N ASP A 293 -1.68 8.98 9.21
CA ASP A 293 -1.75 8.82 10.65
C ASP A 293 -3.19 8.56 11.09
N ASN A 294 -3.34 7.73 12.12
CA ASN A 294 -4.61 7.49 12.79
C ASN A 294 -4.90 8.47 13.94
N LYS A 295 -3.98 9.42 14.23
CA LYS A 295 -4.20 10.53 15.16
C LYS A 295 -5.46 11.31 14.78
N GLN A 296 -6.02 12.05 15.73
CA GLN A 296 -7.18 12.90 15.49
C GLN A 296 -6.79 14.35 15.83
N PRO A 297 -6.81 15.28 14.85
CA PRO A 297 -7.17 15.12 13.44
C PRO A 297 -6.18 14.21 12.68
N GLN A 298 -6.59 13.70 11.53
CA GLN A 298 -5.75 12.82 10.71
C GLN A 298 -4.83 13.63 9.81
N HIS A 299 -3.64 13.08 9.58
CA HIS A 299 -2.57 13.73 8.86
C HIS A 299 -2.08 12.81 7.73
N ILE A 300 -1.69 13.43 6.61
CA ILE A 300 -0.75 12.86 5.65
C ILE A 300 0.64 13.34 6.08
N ASP A 301 1.47 12.43 6.57
CA ASP A 301 2.84 12.71 6.96
C ASP A 301 3.78 12.40 5.80
N PHE A 302 4.62 13.38 5.47
CA PHE A 302 5.74 13.23 4.55
C PHE A 302 6.99 13.05 5.37
N PHE A 303 7.73 11.96 5.16
CA PHE A 303 8.94 11.67 5.89
C PHE A 303 10.13 11.46 4.96
N ASP A 304 11.31 11.82 5.43
CA ASP A 304 12.57 11.52 4.75
C ASP A 304 12.86 10.03 4.92
N VAL A 305 13.03 9.30 3.83
CA VAL A 305 13.23 7.84 3.89
C VAL A 305 14.56 7.48 4.58
N ASP A 306 15.59 8.32 4.51
CA ASP A 306 16.92 8.04 5.09
C ASP A 306 16.97 8.18 6.60
N SER A 307 16.13 9.03 7.19
CA SER A 307 16.09 9.29 8.64
C SER A 307 14.78 8.81 9.28
N LEU A 308 13.78 8.54 8.44
CA LEU A 308 12.37 8.37 8.77
C LEU A 308 11.79 9.56 9.53
N GLU A 309 12.46 10.73 9.52
CA GLU A 309 11.97 11.96 10.15
C GLU A 309 10.83 12.57 9.35
N VAL A 310 9.78 13.01 10.05
CA VAL A 310 8.66 13.74 9.44
C VAL A 310 9.17 15.11 8.98
N LEU A 311 9.15 15.33 7.67
CA LEU A 311 9.52 16.57 7.00
C LEU A 311 8.38 17.59 7.07
N SER A 312 7.16 17.11 6.83
CA SER A 312 5.94 17.92 6.86
C SER A 312 4.73 17.04 7.13
N SER A 313 3.65 17.66 7.59
CA SER A 313 2.36 17.01 7.82
C SER A 313 1.26 17.89 7.23
N LEU A 314 0.31 17.25 6.57
CA LEU A 314 -0.87 17.91 6.02
C LEU A 314 -2.11 17.39 6.75
N GLU A 315 -2.83 18.27 7.44
CA GLU A 315 -4.07 17.86 8.11
C GLU A 315 -5.18 17.61 7.08
N GLU A 316 -6.01 16.60 7.33
CA GLU A 316 -7.17 16.29 6.49
C GLU A 316 -8.07 17.52 6.27
N LYS A 317 -8.24 18.36 7.30
CA LYS A 317 -9.02 19.60 7.21
C LYS A 317 -8.42 20.64 6.26
N ASP A 318 -7.11 20.59 6.01
CA ASP A 318 -6.45 21.52 5.09
C ASP A 318 -6.67 21.09 3.63
N ILE A 319 -6.97 19.80 3.41
CA ILE A 319 -7.32 19.22 2.10
C ILE A 319 -8.81 19.41 1.82
N PHE A 320 -9.66 18.96 2.75
CA PHE A 320 -11.10 18.84 2.54
C PHE A 320 -11.93 19.97 3.20
N GLY A 321 -11.30 20.87 3.95
CA GLY A 321 -11.95 21.91 4.74
C GLY A 321 -12.49 21.41 6.09
N ASP A 322 -13.14 22.31 6.84
CA ASP A 322 -13.83 22.01 8.11
C ASP A 322 -15.12 21.19 7.85
N VAL A 323 -14.98 19.94 7.42
CA VAL A 323 -16.11 19.02 7.32
C VAL A 323 -16.17 18.19 8.59
N GLN A 324 -16.95 18.66 9.56
CA GLN A 324 -17.21 17.89 10.77
C GLN A 324 -17.78 16.51 10.39
N ASN A 325 -17.08 15.44 10.79
CA ASN A 325 -17.43 14.01 10.64
C ASN A 325 -16.78 13.19 9.50
N ARG A 326 -15.67 13.64 8.91
CA ARG A 326 -14.82 12.75 8.10
C ARG A 326 -13.82 12.02 9.03
N LYS A 327 -13.62 10.72 8.83
CA LYS A 327 -12.63 9.89 9.57
C LYS A 327 -11.92 8.99 8.58
N LEU A 328 -10.67 9.29 8.26
CA LEU A 328 -9.70 8.48 7.53
C LEU A 328 -9.46 7.08 8.16
N GLY A 329 -10.42 6.16 8.14
CA GLY A 329 -10.24 4.84 8.74
C GLY A 329 -9.50 3.87 7.81
N GLY A 330 -8.48 3.20 8.35
CA GLY A 330 -8.01 1.91 7.83
C GLY A 330 -8.95 0.80 8.28
N LEU A 331 -8.94 -0.34 7.58
CA LEU A 331 -9.73 -1.51 7.94
C LEU A 331 -9.44 -1.97 9.38
N THR A 332 -10.34 -1.66 10.31
CA THR A 332 -10.39 -2.37 11.60
C THR A 332 -11.22 -3.63 11.42
N TRP A 333 -10.56 -4.77 11.22
CA TRP A 333 -11.19 -6.08 11.35
C TRP A 333 -11.58 -6.28 12.83
N GLY A 334 -12.87 -6.18 13.12
CA GLY A 334 -13.41 -6.57 14.42
C GLY A 334 -13.18 -8.07 14.64
N LYS A 335 -12.71 -8.44 15.85
CA LYS A 335 -12.71 -9.84 16.30
C LYS A 335 -14.13 -10.38 16.44
#